data_AF-A0A1Z8WP78-F1
#
_entry.id   AF-A0A1Z8WP78-F1
#
_cell.length_a   1.000
_cell.length_b   1.000
_cell.length_c   1.000
_cell.angle_alpha   90.00
_cell.angle_beta   90.00
_cell.angle_gamma   90.00
#
_symmetry.space_group_name_H-M   'P 1'
#
loop_
_entity.id
_entity.type
_entity.pdbx_description
1 polymer ?
#
loop_
_entity_poly.entity_id
_entity_poly.type
_entity_poly.pdbx_seq_one_letter_code
_entity_poly.pdbx_strand_id
1 'polypeptide(L)' 'MMINIYDKLKKEYKDKLDDSCVKYSTASRLKYVLLSKTLWYELTIDQIRDVLTYTDESSLNMSAYDFLYGDKFLTKDE' A
#
# COMPACT_ATOMS: atom_id res chain seq x y z
N MET A 1 -5.75 -16.44 11.24
CA MET A 1 -5.06 -15.12 11.22
C MET A 1 -5.76 -14.28 10.17
N MET A 2 -6.12 -13.04 10.48
CA MET A 2 -6.84 -12.16 9.55
C MET A 2 -5.85 -11.60 8.52
N ILE A 3 -6.16 -11.68 7.22
CA ILE A 3 -5.29 -11.20 6.13
C ILE A 3 -5.34 -9.65 6.13
N ASN A 4 -4.18 -9.01 6.28
CA ASN A 4 -4.08 -7.55 6.31
C ASN A 4 -3.77 -6.95 4.92
N ILE A 5 -3.79 -5.62 4.79
CA ILE A 5 -3.53 -4.94 3.51
C ILE A 5 -2.14 -5.25 2.99
N TYR A 6 -1.13 -5.27 3.86
CA TYR A 6 0.24 -5.60 3.46
C TYR A 6 0.29 -7.01 2.85
N ASP A 7 -0.36 -8.01 3.44
CA ASP A 7 -0.45 -9.36 2.90
C ASP A 7 -1.11 -9.41 1.51
N LYS A 8 -2.10 -8.54 1.26
CA LYS A 8 -2.80 -8.41 -0.02
C LYS A 8 -2.06 -7.61 -1.09
N LEU A 9 -0.96 -6.91 -0.76
CA LEU A 9 -0.20 -6.18 -1.78
C LEU A 9 0.39 -7.13 -2.82
N LYS A 10 0.34 -6.72 -4.10
CA LYS A 10 1.11 -7.37 -5.17
C LYS A 10 2.60 -7.36 -4.82
N LYS A 11 3.29 -8.43 -5.22
CA LYS A 11 4.69 -8.68 -4.86
C LYS A 11 5.61 -7.50 -5.21
N GLU A 12 5.44 -6.92 -6.39
CA GLU A 12 6.25 -5.78 -6.86
C GLU A 12 6.17 -4.54 -5.93
N TYR A 13 5.02 -4.32 -5.30
CA TYR A 13 4.82 -3.20 -4.37
C TYR A 13 5.33 -3.53 -2.96
N LYS A 14 5.24 -4.80 -2.54
CA LYS A 14 5.88 -5.27 -1.30
C LYS A 14 7.39 -5.10 -1.36
N ASP A 15 8.01 -5.56 -2.44
CA ASP A 15 9.47 -5.52 -2.63
C ASP A 15 9.97 -4.06 -2.55
N LYS A 16 9.32 -3.12 -3.26
CA LYS A 16 9.65 -1.68 -3.21
C LYS A 16 9.47 -1.06 -1.81
N LEU A 17 8.39 -1.40 -1.12
CA LEU A 17 8.13 -0.90 0.24
C LEU A 17 9.18 -1.44 1.22
N ASP A 18 9.56 -2.70 1.11
CA ASP A 18 10.55 -3.34 1.97
C ASP A 18 11.95 -2.77 1.73
N ASP A 19 12.34 -2.55 0.48
CA ASP A 19 13.59 -1.85 0.14
C ASP A 19 13.61 -0.43 0.70
N SER A 20 12.46 0.25 0.68
CA SER A 20 12.30 1.58 1.27
C SER A 20 12.39 1.56 2.80
N CYS A 21 11.94 0.49 3.45
CA CYS A 21 12.03 0.33 4.92
C CYS A 21 13.48 0.27 5.42
N VAL A 22 14.42 -0.18 4.59
CA VAL A 22 15.86 -0.18 4.95
C VAL A 22 16.40 1.25 5.07
N LYS A 23 15.84 2.19 4.30
CA LYS A 23 16.34 3.56 4.17
C LYS A 23 15.55 4.57 4.99
N TYR A 24 14.24 4.35 5.14
CA TYR A 24 13.31 5.37 5.63
C TYR A 24 12.40 4.83 6.73
N SER A 25 12.49 5.41 7.93
CA SER A 25 11.61 5.04 9.05
C SER A 25 10.13 5.34 8.78
N THR A 26 9.85 6.32 7.92
CA THR A 26 8.52 6.64 7.40
C THR A 26 7.92 5.47 6.58
N ALA A 27 8.73 4.78 5.79
CA ALA A 27 8.30 3.58 5.06
C ALA A 27 7.97 2.44 6.03
N SER A 28 8.79 2.24 7.08
CA SER A 28 8.48 1.26 8.12
C SER A 28 7.17 1.57 8.84
N ARG A 29 6.89 2.87 9.12
CA ARG A 29 5.59 3.27 9.68
C ARG A 29 4.43 2.94 8.75
N LEU A 30 4.56 3.20 7.44
CA LEU A 30 3.55 2.79 6.48
C LEU A 30 3.36 1.26 6.51
N LYS A 31 4.44 0.48 6.49
CA LYS A 31 4.35 -0.99 6.57
C LYS A 31 3.55 -1.46 7.79
N TYR A 32 3.79 -0.87 8.97
CA TYR A 32 3.00 -1.19 10.17
C TYR A 32 1.53 -0.76 10.05
N VAL A 33 1.24 0.38 9.42
CA VAL A 33 -0.14 0.78 9.12
C VAL A 33 -0.83 -0.27 8.24
N LEU A 34 -0.17 -0.72 7.17
CA LEU A 34 -0.73 -1.72 6.25
C LEU A 34 -0.91 -3.10 6.92
N LEU A 35 -0.02 -3.46 7.85
CA LEU A 35 -0.15 -4.67 8.67
C LEU A 35 -1.30 -4.59 9.69
N SER A 36 -1.66 -3.39 10.14
CA SER A 36 -2.69 -3.16 11.16
C SER A 36 -4.13 -3.09 10.63
N LYS A 37 -4.30 -3.02 9.30
CA LYS A 37 -5.57 -2.78 8.63
C LYS A 37 -5.90 -3.91 7.67
N THR A 38 -7.18 -4.10 7.39
CA THR A 38 -7.65 -5.24 6.58
C THR A 38 -8.31 -4.80 5.28
N LEU A 39 -8.86 -3.58 5.26
CA LEU A 39 -9.64 -3.04 4.14
C LEU A 39 -9.02 -1.73 3.66
N TRP A 40 -8.88 -1.60 2.33
CA TRP A 40 -8.20 -0.45 1.71
C TRP A 40 -8.78 0.91 2.13
N TYR A 41 -10.10 1.01 2.24
CA TYR A 41 -10.79 2.24 2.62
C TYR A 41 -10.47 2.72 4.05
N GLU A 42 -9.82 1.90 4.87
CA GLU A 42 -9.35 2.30 6.21
C GLU A 42 -8.10 3.20 6.14
N LEU A 43 -7.47 3.32 4.97
CA LEU A 43 -6.32 4.21 4.76
C LEU A 43 -6.79 5.67 4.63
N THR A 44 -6.08 6.58 5.31
CA THR A 44 -6.26 8.02 5.09
C THR A 44 -5.64 8.43 3.76
N ILE A 45 -6.03 9.60 3.23
CA ILE A 45 -5.43 10.16 2.02
C ILE A 45 -3.90 10.32 2.16
N ASP A 46 -3.42 10.72 3.34
CA ASP A 46 -1.97 10.81 3.60
C ASP A 46 -1.29 9.44 3.52
N GLN A 47 -1.92 8.39 4.04
CA GLN A 47 -1.39 7.03 3.96
C GLN A 47 -1.41 6.50 2.53
N ILE A 48 -2.45 6.83 1.74
CA ILE A 48 -2.48 6.50 0.30
C ILE A 48 -1.35 7.24 -0.44
N ARG A 49 -1.11 8.52 -0.14
CA ARG A 49 0.04 9.26 -0.70
C ARG A 49 1.38 8.60 -0.34
N ASP A 50 1.52 8.12 0.89
CA ASP A 50 2.71 7.40 1.31
C ASP A 50 2.84 6.06 0.55
N VAL A 51 1.74 5.34 0.31
CA VAL A 51 1.75 4.16 -0.57
C VAL A 51 2.31 4.54 -1.93
N LEU A 52 1.74 5.55 -2.61
CA LEU A 52 2.22 6.01 -3.91
C LEU A 52 3.73 6.28 -3.90
N THR A 53 4.20 6.98 -2.87
CA THR A 53 5.60 7.37 -2.70
C THR A 53 6.51 6.14 -2.58
N TYR A 54 6.18 5.17 -1.73
CA TYR A 54 7.03 3.99 -1.50
C TYR A 54 6.81 2.84 -2.49
N THR A 55 5.86 2.98 -3.41
CA THR A 55 5.63 2.06 -4.53
C THR A 55 6.12 2.60 -5.87
N ASP A 56 6.73 3.79 -5.90
CA ASP A 56 7.09 4.53 -7.12
C ASP A 56 5.92 4.73 -8.08
N GLU A 57 4.72 4.98 -7.54
CA GLU A 57 3.53 5.25 -8.32
C GLU A 57 3.20 6.75 -8.31
N SER A 58 2.71 7.25 -9.44
CA SER A 58 2.25 8.62 -9.57
C SER A 58 0.73 8.68 -9.43
N SER A 59 0.23 9.70 -8.73
CA SER A 59 -1.20 10.00 -8.65
C SER A 59 -1.82 10.29 -10.03
N LEU A 60 -1.00 10.65 -11.03
CA LEU A 60 -1.44 10.85 -12.42
C LEU A 60 -1.75 9.53 -13.14
N ASN A 61 -1.19 8.41 -12.67
CA ASN A 61 -1.34 7.08 -13.25
C ASN A 61 -2.33 6.21 -12.45
N MET A 62 -3.24 6.86 -11.73
CA MET A 62 -4.20 6.24 -10.83
C MET A 62 -5.62 6.49 -11.32
N SER A 63 -6.41 5.43 -11.42
CA SER A 63 -7.85 5.53 -11.62
C SER A 63 -8.57 5.84 -10.31
N ALA A 64 -9.84 6.23 -10.40
CA ALA A 64 -10.69 6.39 -9.22
C ALA A 64 -10.81 5.08 -8.42
N TYR A 65 -10.83 3.93 -9.09
CA TYR A 65 -10.89 2.62 -8.43
C TYR A 65 -9.60 2.29 -7.67
N ASP A 66 -8.45 2.71 -8.19
CA ASP A 66 -7.18 2.52 -7.49
C ASP A 66 -7.13 3.34 -6.20
N PHE A 67 -7.69 4.55 -6.20
CA PHE A 67 -7.80 5.37 -5.00
C PHE A 67 -8.79 4.79 -3.98
N LEU A 68 -9.98 4.40 -4.44
CA LEU A 68 -11.09 3.98 -3.57
C LEU A 68 -10.94 2.55 -3.03
N TYR A 69 -10.41 1.64 -3.84
CA TYR A 69 -10.41 0.20 -3.56
C TYR A 69 -9.03 -0.44 -3.63
N GLY A 70 -8.02 0.25 -4.17
CA GLY A 70 -6.66 -0.27 -4.24
C GLY A 70 -6.45 -1.27 -5.37
N ASP A 71 -7.29 -1.29 -6.40
CA ASP A 71 -7.25 -2.26 -7.52
C ASP A 71 -5.87 -2.42 -8.17
N LYS A 72 -5.14 -1.31 -8.33
CA LYS A 72 -3.74 -1.34 -8.78
C LYS A 72 -2.82 -2.07 -7.82
N PHE A 73 -2.97 -1.89 -6.51
CA PHE A 73 -2.02 -2.35 -5.49
C PHE A 73 -2.29 -3.75 -4.96
N LEU A 74 -3.56 -4.12 -4.86
CA LEU A 74 -3.98 -5.36 -4.22
C LEU A 74 -4.06 -6.50 -5.22
N THR A 75 -3.71 -7.70 -4.76
CA THR A 75 -4.09 -8.93 -5.46
C THR A 75 -5.61 -9.02 -5.46
N LYS A 76 -6.21 -9.35 -6.61
CA LYS A 76 -7.65 -9.68 -6.62
C LYS A 76 -7.83 -10.88 -5.70
N ASP A 77 -8.69 -10.76 -4.71
CA ASP A 77 -9.13 -11.89 -3.91
C ASP A 77 -9.75 -12.90 -4.92
N GLU A 78 -9.18 -14.11 -5.03
CA GLU A 78 -9.87 -15.27 -5.61
C GLU A 78 -10.97 -15.75 -4.67
#